data_AF-A0A358Y5K5-F1
#
_entry.id   AF-A0A358Y5K5-F1
#
_cell.length_a   1.000
_cell.length_b   1.000
_cell.length_c   1.000
_cell.angle_alpha   90.00
_cell.angle_beta   90.00
_cell.angle_gamma   90.00
#
_symmetry.space_group_name_H-M   'P 1'
#
loop_
_entity.id
_entity.type
_entity.pdbx_description
1 polymer ?
#
loop_
_entity_poly.entity_id
_entity_poly.type
_entity_poly.pdbx_seq_one_letter_code
_entity_poly.pdbx_strand_id
1 'polypeptide(L)'
;MKKSLTCLLVLATIFNATSQKKTDKKEGAKLPYDASTVSSLSFRMVGPALTSGRVADIAVHPKNKDKWFVAAASGGLWYTTNHGITFSPIFDNYGS
;
A
#
# COMPACT_ATOMS: atom_id res chain seq x y z
N MET A 1 20.88 -38.30 -47.56
CA MET A 1 21.04 -37.57 -46.27
C MET A 1 20.52 -36.13 -46.31
N LYS A 2 20.76 -35.35 -47.38
CA LYS A 2 20.36 -33.93 -47.46
C LYS A 2 18.84 -33.67 -47.33
N LYS A 3 17.99 -34.49 -47.96
CA LYS A 3 16.51 -34.35 -47.91
C LYS A 3 15.88 -34.63 -46.54
N SER A 4 16.48 -35.52 -45.75
CA SER A 4 16.04 -35.82 -44.37
C SER A 4 16.42 -34.68 -43.42
N LEU A 5 17.58 -34.05 -43.63
CA LEU A 5 18.00 -32.86 -42.89
C LEU A 5 17.12 -31.63 -43.19
N THR A 6 16.65 -31.49 -44.44
CA THR A 6 15.70 -30.41 -44.80
C THR A 6 14.34 -30.59 -44.15
N CYS A 7 13.85 -31.83 -44.04
CA CYS A 7 12.60 -32.14 -43.34
C CYS A 7 12.70 -31.84 -41.84
N LEU A 8 13.85 -32.15 -41.21
CA LEU A 8 14.07 -31.87 -39.78
C LEU A 8 14.12 -30.36 -39.49
N LEU A 9 14.72 -29.57 -40.39
CA LEU A 9 14.83 -28.13 -40.24
C LEU A 9 13.47 -27.43 -40.40
N VAL A 10 12.61 -27.93 -41.30
CA VAL A 10 11.24 -27.43 -41.48
C VAL A 10 10.34 -27.83 -40.30
N LEU A 11 10.58 -28.98 -39.69
CA LEU A 11 9.81 -29.42 -38.52
C LEU A 11 10.14 -28.58 -37.26
N ALA A 12 11.39 -28.15 -37.12
CA ALA A 12 11.84 -27.30 -36.01
C ALA A 12 11.30 -25.86 -36.06
N THR A 13 10.99 -25.33 -37.26
CA THR A 13 10.39 -23.99 -37.40
C THR A 13 8.89 -23.99 -37.12
N ILE A 14 8.18 -25.08 -37.45
CA ILE A 14 6.74 -25.21 -37.16
C ILE A 14 6.48 -25.37 -35.66
N PHE A 15 7.38 -26.03 -34.92
CA PHE A 15 7.25 -26.22 -33.47
C PHE A 15 7.35 -24.89 -32.68
N ASN A 16 8.16 -23.94 -33.14
CA ASN A 16 8.25 -22.61 -32.52
C ASN A 16 7.00 -21.76 -32.78
N ALA A 17 6.32 -21.95 -33.92
CA ALA A 17 5.12 -21.19 -34.28
C ALA A 17 3.88 -21.60 -33.46
N THR A 18 3.80 -22.85 -33.00
CA THR A 18 2.66 -23.34 -32.21
C THR A 18 2.85 -23.25 -30.69
N SER A 19 4.10 -23.07 -30.22
CA SER A 19 4.39 -22.94 -28.78
C SER A 19 3.98 -21.57 -28.19
N GLN A 20 3.78 -20.54 -29.02
CA GLN A 20 3.24 -19.25 -28.57
C GLN A 20 1.71 -19.22 -28.60
N LYS A 21 1.05 -20.22 -28.01
CA LYS A 21 -0.35 -20.03 -27.60
C LYS A 21 -0.31 -19.15 -26.36
N LYS A 22 -0.24 -17.82 -26.55
CA LYS A 22 -0.53 -16.85 -25.50
C LYS A 22 -1.86 -17.27 -24.90
N THR A 23 -1.81 -17.74 -23.66
CA THR A 23 -3.02 -17.81 -22.85
C THR A 23 -3.47 -16.37 -22.75
N ASP A 24 -4.47 -15.99 -23.53
CA ASP A 24 -5.17 -14.73 -23.32
C ASP A 24 -5.63 -14.80 -21.86
N LYS A 25 -4.89 -14.11 -20.98
CA LYS A 25 -5.41 -13.74 -19.68
C LYS A 25 -6.72 -13.06 -20.03
N LYS A 26 -7.83 -13.74 -19.78
CA LYS A 26 -9.14 -13.09 -19.72
C LYS A 26 -8.94 -11.98 -18.70
N GLU A 27 -8.70 -10.76 -19.20
CA GLU A 27 -8.82 -9.56 -18.40
C GLU A 27 -10.21 -9.66 -17.82
N GLY A 28 -10.29 -10.00 -16.52
CA GLY A 28 -11.55 -10.03 -15.80
C GLY A 28 -12.24 -8.71 -16.09
N ALA A 29 -13.50 -8.78 -16.51
CA ALA A 29 -14.27 -7.61 -16.91
C ALA A 29 -13.97 -6.46 -15.94
N LYS A 30 -13.45 -5.34 -16.48
CA LYS A 30 -13.11 -4.16 -15.67
C LYS A 30 -14.32 -3.82 -14.82
N LEU A 31 -14.16 -3.89 -13.50
CA LEU A 31 -15.18 -3.45 -12.57
C LEU A 31 -15.48 -1.97 -12.87
N PRO A 32 -16.71 -1.49 -12.65
CA PRO A 32 -17.08 -0.10 -12.91
C PRO A 32 -16.42 0.90 -11.94
N TYR A 33 -15.50 0.43 -11.11
CA TYR A 33 -14.77 1.19 -10.10
C TYR A 33 -13.34 0.65 -9.97
N ASP A 34 -12.44 1.55 -9.57
CA ASP A 34 -11.03 1.29 -9.30
C ASP A 34 -10.52 2.19 -8.16
N ALA A 35 -9.22 2.15 -7.87
CA ALA A 35 -8.64 3.01 -6.83
C ALA A 35 -8.78 4.51 -7.14
N SER A 36 -8.84 4.91 -8.42
CA SER A 36 -9.01 6.31 -8.82
C SER A 36 -10.40 6.84 -8.51
N THR A 37 -11.40 5.96 -8.42
CA THR A 37 -12.79 6.33 -8.10
C THR A 37 -12.90 7.04 -6.74
N VAL A 38 -12.00 6.75 -5.80
CA VAL A 38 -11.98 7.31 -4.44
C VAL A 38 -10.73 8.13 -4.13
N SER A 39 -9.83 8.33 -5.09
CA SER A 39 -8.51 8.94 -4.82
C SER A 39 -8.59 10.40 -4.35
N SER A 40 -9.71 11.09 -4.63
CA SER A 40 -9.95 12.47 -4.20
C SER A 40 -10.52 12.57 -2.78
N LEU A 41 -10.83 11.44 -2.13
CA LEU A 41 -11.31 11.43 -0.75
C LEU A 41 -10.13 11.43 0.22
N SER A 42 -10.19 12.29 1.22
CA SER A 42 -9.22 12.34 2.31
C SER A 42 -9.86 11.92 3.63
N PHE A 43 -9.17 11.09 4.41
CA PHE A 43 -9.54 10.85 5.80
C PHE A 43 -9.36 12.13 6.63
N ARG A 44 -10.29 12.38 7.55
CA ARG A 44 -10.21 13.49 8.50
C ARG A 44 -10.60 13.04 9.90
N MET A 45 -10.03 13.69 10.90
CA MET A 45 -10.47 13.54 12.28
C MET A 45 -11.86 14.18 12.44
N VAL A 46 -12.79 13.43 13.04
CA VAL A 46 -14.16 13.91 13.33
C VAL A 46 -14.28 14.47 14.76
N GLY A 47 -13.26 14.25 15.60
CA GLY A 47 -13.24 14.63 17.00
C GLY A 47 -13.73 13.51 17.93
N PRO A 48 -13.52 13.63 19.25
CA PRO A 48 -13.91 12.60 20.21
C PRO A 48 -15.43 12.57 20.38
N ALA A 49 -16.06 11.42 20.12
CA ALA A 49 -17.51 11.28 20.17
C ALA A 49 -18.07 10.80 21.52
N LEU A 50 -17.29 10.13 22.38
CA LEU A 50 -17.60 9.79 23.79
C LEU A 50 -16.59 8.82 24.45
N THR A 51 -15.73 8.13 23.69
CA THR A 51 -14.77 7.15 24.24
C THR A 51 -13.33 7.67 24.17
N SER A 52 -12.79 8.06 25.33
CA SER A 52 -11.35 8.31 25.47
C SER A 52 -10.57 7.01 25.28
N GLY A 53 -9.42 7.09 24.59
CA GLY A 53 -8.44 6.00 24.57
C GLY A 53 -7.61 5.95 25.85
N ARG A 54 -6.84 4.87 26.03
CA ARG A 54 -5.84 4.76 27.10
C ARG A 54 -4.49 5.28 26.60
N VAL A 55 -3.93 6.25 27.33
CA VAL A 55 -2.52 6.64 27.15
C VAL A 55 -1.65 5.62 27.85
N ALA A 56 -0.72 5.04 27.09
CA ALA A 56 0.26 4.08 27.60
C ALA A 56 1.51 4.79 28.13
N ASP A 57 1.97 5.83 27.45
CA ASP A 57 3.18 6.57 27.82
C ASP A 57 3.21 7.98 27.21
N ILE A 58 4.03 8.87 27.79
CA ILE A 58 4.29 10.24 27.32
C ILE A 58 5.80 10.51 27.44
N ALA A 59 6.39 11.05 26.37
CA ALA A 59 7.79 11.47 26.35
C ALA A 59 7.93 12.94 25.94
N VAL A 60 8.44 13.78 26.85
CA VAL A 60 8.63 15.22 26.63
C VAL A 60 10.07 15.53 26.25
N HIS A 61 10.27 16.36 25.22
CA HIS A 61 11.61 16.74 24.80
C HIS A 61 12.32 17.57 25.89
N PRO A 62 13.57 17.22 26.29
CA PRO A 62 14.18 17.73 27.51
C PRO A 62 14.51 19.22 27.49
N LYS A 63 14.69 19.82 26.29
CA LYS A 63 15.04 21.23 26.11
C LYS A 63 13.91 22.10 25.55
N ASN A 64 12.81 21.50 25.10
CA ASN A 64 11.74 22.22 24.40
C ASN A 64 10.42 21.53 24.72
N LYS A 65 9.63 22.12 25.62
CA LYS A 65 8.40 21.50 26.13
C LYS A 65 7.23 21.57 25.13
N ASP A 66 7.38 22.33 24.06
CA ASP A 66 6.41 22.41 22.97
C ASP A 66 6.34 21.09 22.20
N LYS A 67 7.45 20.32 22.24
CA LYS A 67 7.66 19.08 21.49
C LYS A 67 7.57 17.87 22.40
N TRP A 68 6.59 17.01 22.17
CA TRP A 68 6.43 15.79 22.95
C TRP A 68 5.59 14.74 22.23
N PHE A 69 5.74 13.50 22.66
CA PHE A 69 5.07 12.33 22.11
C PHE A 69 4.08 11.76 23.11
N VAL A 70 2.99 11.17 22.60
CA VAL A 70 2.03 10.39 23.38
C VAL A 70 1.72 9.07 22.68
N ALA A 71 1.85 7.98 23.41
CA ALA A 71 1.55 6.63 22.94
C ALA A 71 0.16 6.21 23.41
N ALA A 72 -0.72 5.88 22.48
CA ALA A 72 -2.04 5.34 22.77
C ALA A 72 -2.01 3.81 22.71
N ALA A 73 -2.67 3.14 23.65
CA ALA A 73 -2.63 1.67 23.77
C ALA A 73 -3.11 0.94 22.51
N SER A 74 -4.05 1.51 21.77
CA SER A 74 -4.56 0.96 20.50
C SER A 74 -4.68 2.03 19.41
N GLY A 75 -4.07 3.19 19.61
CA GLY A 75 -4.18 4.35 18.71
C GLY A 75 -2.85 4.78 18.10
N GLY A 76 -1.77 4.02 18.27
CA GLY A 76 -0.45 4.35 17.74
C GLY A 76 0.28 5.46 18.50
N LEU A 77 1.24 6.10 17.83
CA LEU A 77 2.10 7.15 18.38
C LEU A 77 1.77 8.50 17.76
N TRP A 78 1.66 9.51 18.60
CA TRP A 78 1.29 10.87 18.21
C TRP A 78 2.36 11.86 18.69
N TYR A 79 2.59 12.90 17.91
CA TYR A 79 3.59 13.93 18.18
C TYR A 79 2.97 15.33 18.09
N THR A 80 3.39 16.22 18.98
CA THR A 80 3.00 17.63 18.96
C THR A 80 4.23 18.52 18.94
N THR A 81 4.09 19.72 18.38
CA THR A 81 5.09 20.79 18.39
C THR A 81 4.55 22.11 18.93
N ASN A 82 3.34 22.10 19.49
CA ASN A 82 2.61 23.30 19.93
C ASN A 82 1.95 23.09 21.28
N HIS A 83 2.70 22.55 22.24
CA HIS A 83 2.22 22.34 23.62
C HIS A 83 0.98 21.43 23.73
N GLY A 84 0.75 20.52 22.77
CA GLY A 84 -0.37 19.60 22.79
C GLY A 84 -1.70 20.19 22.31
N ILE A 85 -1.69 21.33 21.63
CA ILE A 85 -2.90 21.88 20.98
C ILE A 85 -3.32 20.98 19.81
N THR A 86 -2.35 20.51 19.01
CA THR A 86 -2.59 19.57 17.90
C THR A 86 -1.56 18.45 17.90
N PHE A 87 -1.98 17.29 17.39
CA PHE A 87 -1.13 16.12 17.25
C PHE A 87 -1.11 15.61 15.80
N SER A 88 0.05 15.14 15.36
CA SER A 88 0.24 14.44 14.11
C SER A 88 0.51 12.95 14.39
N PRO A 89 -0.14 12.03 13.67
CA PRO A 89 0.13 10.61 13.79
C PRO A 89 1.49 10.28 13.16
N ILE A 90 2.30 9.48 13.84
CA ILE A 90 3.63 9.09 13.35
C ILE A 90 3.54 7.85 12.44
N PHE A 91 2.61 6.93 12.69
CA PHE A 91 2.61 5.61 12.06
C PHE A 91 1.55 5.38 10.97
N ASP A 92 0.73 6.38 10.61
CA ASP A 92 -0.36 6.19 9.63
C ASP A 92 0.12 5.76 8.23
N ASN A 93 1.35 6.10 7.86
CA ASN A 93 1.95 5.72 6.57
C ASN A 93 2.87 4.50 6.67
N TYR A 94 2.91 3.84 7.81
CA TYR A 94 3.78 2.70 8.06
C TYR A 94 2.94 1.43 8.07
N GLY A 95 3.41 0.39 7.36
CA GLY A 95 2.78 -0.92 7.39
C GLY A 95 3.02 -1.62 8.73
N SER A 96 2.05 -2.42 9.17
CA SER A 96 2.21 -3.37 10.27
C SER A 96 3.06 -4.58 9.87
#